data_AF-A0A7S1MLH6-F1
#
_entry.id   AF-A0A7S1MLH6-F1
#
_cell.length_a   1.000
_cell.length_b   1.000
_cell.length_c   1.000
_cell.angle_alpha   90.00
_cell.angle_beta   90.00
_cell.angle_gamma   90.00
#
_symmetry.space_group_name_H-M   'P 1'
#
loop_
_entity.id
_entity.type
_entity.pdbx_description
1 polymer ?
#
loop_
_entity_poly.entity_id
_entity_poly.type
_entity_poly.pdbx_seq_one_letter_code
_entity_poly.pdbx_strand_id
1 'polypeptide(L)'
;ETRLTKLTEAIQQRANVPDLTTMESLEQYLLANSVAAGKDKKGNKKMKSMLEAKQEQHERMRELKRSMVEHSMLDNFIRLIDYIAAESIFRNALLTVMHFYGVLRNQLGDADNKTVAFQVLIQPQDDAMVYRPSQEDITKMYTEMIGEIVQTVSGVIRLMNQKPLKVFFTKPPKMWNIGGEFNRDARVSATKENTYELIRQDFERAQAKKVNYDCCMTWVSYIKRGWPERKADWDSRMKRGEYLSHDEIEAEYKLLADAHETLKHLSSTQVGHMLFINAGRLKAELQPKIDAIKAEVGQKLTTTARTRTQKLQRYFREQTQHLTVERQHMDLKRFAEFVSVFNEVNARQKSIEAEADEAEALFGLMFDQGVEVEDADKQLRERTLGGTQQTTTPQREAFVDTVQKASQFADEKRAAMNQALNDEIERVNEEATDNIDVLNDDEYTRVEEAVGMEGRPRESE
;
A
#
# COMPACT_ATOMS: atom_id res chain seq x y z
N GLU A 1 -14.28 -39.22 36.67
CA GLU A 1 -13.73 -39.12 38.03
C GLU A 1 -14.75 -39.44 39.13
N THR A 2 -15.72 -38.57 39.44
CA THR A 2 -16.68 -38.76 40.57
C THR A 2 -17.42 -40.10 40.55
N ARG A 3 -17.73 -40.65 39.37
CA ARG A 3 -18.36 -41.97 39.23
C ARG A 3 -17.41 -43.12 39.54
N LEU A 4 -16.13 -42.98 39.21
CA LEU A 4 -15.10 -43.99 39.49
C LEU A 4 -14.78 -44.00 40.98
N THR A 5 -14.61 -42.83 41.61
CA THR A 5 -14.37 -42.71 43.05
C THR A 5 -15.53 -43.29 43.86
N LYS A 6 -16.79 -42.99 43.48
CA LYS A 6 -17.98 -43.58 44.10
C LYS A 6 -18.07 -45.09 43.93
N LEU A 7 -17.65 -45.62 42.77
CA LEU A 7 -17.62 -47.06 42.51
C LEU A 7 -16.53 -47.74 43.35
N THR A 8 -15.33 -47.16 43.42
CA THR A 8 -14.23 -47.69 44.24
C THR A 8 -14.56 -47.62 45.73
N GLU A 9 -15.20 -46.55 46.19
CA GLU A 9 -15.70 -46.43 47.57
C GLU A 9 -16.80 -47.45 47.87
N ALA A 10 -17.74 -47.67 46.95
CA ALA A 10 -18.79 -48.66 47.12
C ALA A 10 -18.23 -50.10 47.17
N ILE A 11 -17.24 -50.43 46.33
CA ILE A 11 -16.58 -51.73 46.32
C ILE A 11 -15.72 -51.89 47.59
N GLN A 12 -15.01 -50.85 48.02
CA GLN A 12 -14.25 -50.85 49.26
C GLN A 12 -15.16 -51.01 50.49
N GLN A 13 -16.29 -50.31 50.55
CA GLN A 13 -17.26 -50.45 51.65
C GLN A 13 -17.88 -51.85 51.72
N ARG A 14 -18.11 -52.51 50.57
CA ARG A 14 -18.59 -53.90 50.51
C ARG A 14 -17.53 -54.91 50.94
N ALA A 15 -16.26 -54.58 50.75
CA ALA A 15 -15.13 -55.43 51.09
C ALA A 15 -14.52 -55.14 52.49
N ASN A 16 -14.94 -54.06 53.16
CA ASN A 16 -14.36 -53.64 54.44
C ASN A 16 -14.85 -54.55 55.58
N VAL A 17 -14.16 -55.67 55.72
CA VAL A 17 -14.28 -56.63 56.83
C VAL A 17 -12.88 -56.73 57.46
N PRO A 18 -12.77 -56.84 58.80
CA PRO A 18 -11.46 -57.06 59.44
C PRO A 18 -10.70 -58.20 58.76
N ASP A 19 -9.36 -58.12 58.73
CA ASP A 19 -8.52 -59.14 58.12
C ASP A 19 -8.69 -60.47 58.87
N LEU A 20 -9.51 -61.36 58.28
CA LEU A 20 -9.94 -62.63 58.86
C LEU A 20 -9.33 -63.72 58.01
N THR A 21 -8.12 -64.13 58.39
CA THR A 21 -7.27 -65.05 57.62
C THR A 21 -7.74 -66.50 57.69
N THR A 22 -8.76 -66.82 58.50
CA THR A 22 -9.32 -68.18 58.64
C THR A 22 -10.84 -68.21 58.43
N MET A 23 -11.34 -69.30 57.83
CA MET A 23 -12.78 -69.52 57.60
C MET A 23 -13.60 -69.42 58.89
N GLU A 24 -13.07 -69.90 60.02
CA GLU A 24 -13.68 -69.78 61.35
C GLU A 24 -13.80 -68.34 61.83
N SER A 25 -12.78 -67.51 61.59
CA SER A 25 -12.79 -66.10 62.00
C SER A 25 -13.82 -65.28 61.19
N LEU A 26 -14.00 -65.61 59.91
CA LEU A 26 -15.02 -65.05 59.04
C LEU A 26 -16.44 -65.45 59.45
N GLU A 27 -16.63 -66.71 59.84
CA GLU A 27 -17.89 -67.21 60.40
C GLU A 27 -18.22 -66.53 61.73
N GLN A 28 -17.24 -66.35 62.62
CA GLN A 28 -17.40 -65.64 63.88
C GLN A 28 -17.75 -64.16 63.70
N TYR A 29 -17.17 -63.46 62.72
CA TYR A 29 -17.52 -62.08 62.40
C TYR A 29 -18.95 -61.95 61.88
N LEU A 30 -19.38 -62.87 60.99
CA LEU A 30 -20.76 -62.89 60.49
C LEU A 30 -21.78 -63.22 61.57
N LEU A 31 -21.44 -64.14 62.48
CA LEU A 31 -22.22 -64.44 63.68
C LEU A 31 -22.31 -63.21 64.60
N ALA A 32 -21.19 -62.56 64.91
CA ALA A 32 -21.14 -61.36 65.76
C ALA A 32 -21.96 -60.20 65.19
N ASN A 33 -21.89 -59.94 63.88
CA ASN A 33 -22.70 -58.90 63.22
C ASN A 33 -24.19 -59.25 63.15
N SER A 34 -24.55 -60.52 62.98
CA SER A 34 -25.96 -60.95 63.02
C SER A 34 -26.59 -60.78 64.40
N VAL A 35 -25.78 -60.93 65.47
CA VAL A 35 -26.20 -60.70 66.87
C VAL A 35 -26.22 -59.21 67.21
N ALA A 36 -25.27 -58.41 66.70
CA ALA A 36 -25.23 -56.96 66.93
C ALA A 36 -26.36 -56.20 66.23
N ALA A 37 -26.76 -56.61 65.02
CA ALA A 37 -27.92 -56.04 64.30
C ALA A 37 -29.28 -56.40 64.94
N GLY A 38 -29.30 -57.22 65.98
CA GLY A 38 -30.50 -57.66 66.69
C GLY A 38 -30.94 -56.77 67.86
N LYS A 39 -30.22 -55.69 68.19
CA LYS A 39 -30.55 -54.88 69.39
C LYS A 39 -31.56 -53.75 69.19
N ASP A 40 -31.92 -53.40 67.96
CA ASP A 40 -32.94 -52.37 67.70
C ASP A 40 -34.12 -52.94 66.91
N LYS A 41 -35.12 -53.44 67.65
CA LYS A 41 -36.57 -53.30 67.44
C LYS A 41 -37.31 -54.44 68.15
N LYS A 42 -37.90 -54.11 69.32
CA LYS A 42 -39.01 -54.88 69.90
C LYS A 42 -40.16 -54.91 68.89
N GLY A 43 -40.40 -56.06 68.27
CA GLY A 43 -41.56 -56.29 67.42
C GLY A 43 -41.42 -57.54 66.55
N ASN A 44 -42.03 -58.64 67.00
CA ASN A 44 -42.36 -59.88 66.26
C ASN A 44 -41.55 -60.18 64.98
N LYS A 45 -40.47 -60.96 65.12
CA LYS A 45 -39.99 -61.82 64.04
C LYS A 45 -40.29 -63.27 64.40
N LYS A 46 -41.18 -63.90 63.61
CA LYS A 46 -41.26 -65.35 63.51
C LYS A 46 -39.84 -65.88 63.30
N MET A 47 -39.40 -66.83 64.13
CA MET A 47 -38.11 -67.50 63.97
C MET A 47 -38.02 -68.02 62.53
N LYS A 48 -37.11 -67.44 61.74
CA LYS A 48 -36.72 -68.00 60.44
C LYS A 48 -36.25 -69.44 60.67
N SER A 49 -36.56 -70.33 59.73
CA SER A 49 -36.10 -71.72 59.80
C SER A 49 -34.58 -71.76 59.88
N MET A 50 -34.01 -72.62 60.73
CA MET A 50 -32.56 -72.79 60.88
C MET A 50 -31.87 -73.07 59.53
N LEU A 51 -32.59 -73.70 58.60
CA LEU A 51 -32.12 -73.97 57.24
C LEU A 51 -32.02 -72.68 56.39
N GLU A 52 -33.02 -71.80 56.47
CA GLU A 52 -33.03 -70.51 55.77
C GLU A 52 -31.95 -69.57 56.31
N ALA A 53 -31.74 -69.56 57.64
CA ALA A 53 -30.68 -68.78 58.26
C ALA A 53 -29.29 -69.28 57.83
N LYS A 54 -29.09 -70.60 57.74
CA LYS A 54 -27.85 -71.21 57.27
C LYS A 54 -27.61 -70.93 55.77
N GLN A 55 -28.67 -70.97 54.95
CA GLN A 55 -28.58 -70.65 53.53
C GLN A 55 -28.26 -69.17 53.28
N GLU A 56 -28.92 -68.25 54.01
CA GLU A 56 -28.62 -66.81 53.98
C GLU A 56 -27.18 -66.52 54.45
N GLN A 57 -26.67 -67.27 55.43
CA GLN A 57 -25.28 -67.16 55.88
C GLN A 57 -24.29 -67.64 54.80
N HIS A 58 -24.56 -68.75 54.13
CA HIS A 58 -23.73 -69.25 53.02
C HIS A 58 -23.75 -68.29 51.82
N GLU A 59 -24.91 -67.71 51.49
CA GLU A 59 -25.03 -66.70 50.43
C GLU A 59 -24.23 -65.43 50.76
N ARG A 60 -24.36 -64.92 51.99
CA ARG A 60 -23.55 -63.78 52.47
C ARG A 60 -22.06 -64.07 52.45
N MET A 61 -21.64 -65.28 52.83
CA MET A 61 -20.24 -65.69 52.77
C MET A 61 -19.72 -65.73 51.32
N ARG A 62 -20.54 -66.23 50.39
CA ARG A 62 -20.19 -66.25 48.96
C ARG A 62 -20.08 -64.83 48.39
N GLU A 63 -21.00 -63.95 48.75
CA GLU A 63 -21.01 -62.55 48.34
C GLU A 63 -19.81 -61.77 48.91
N LEU A 64 -19.42 -62.06 50.15
CA LEU A 64 -18.24 -61.47 50.78
C LEU A 64 -16.93 -61.95 50.12
N LYS A 65 -16.79 -63.27 49.90
CA LYS A 65 -15.63 -63.82 49.16
C LYS A 65 -15.51 -63.19 47.77
N ARG A 66 -16.64 -63.01 47.08
CA ARG A 66 -16.69 -62.31 45.79
C ARG A 66 -16.25 -60.85 45.91
N SER A 67 -16.75 -60.13 46.92
CA SER A 67 -16.39 -58.73 47.16
C SER A 67 -14.90 -58.55 47.48
N MET A 68 -14.29 -59.48 48.21
CA MET A 68 -12.84 -59.46 48.48
C MET A 68 -12.01 -59.66 47.20
N VAL A 69 -12.44 -60.56 46.30
CA VAL A 69 -11.80 -60.76 44.99
C VAL A 69 -12.00 -59.54 44.09
N GLU A 70 -13.19 -58.95 44.06
CA GLU A 70 -13.44 -57.71 43.31
C GLU A 70 -12.59 -56.55 43.84
N HIS A 71 -12.41 -56.46 45.17
CA HIS A 71 -11.53 -55.47 45.79
C HIS A 71 -10.06 -55.67 45.41
N SER A 72 -9.56 -56.91 45.39
CA SER A 72 -8.18 -57.20 45.00
C SER A 72 -7.88 -56.94 43.52
N MET A 73 -8.91 -56.81 42.67
CA MET A 73 -8.80 -56.47 41.25
C MET A 73 -8.94 -54.96 40.95
N LEU A 74 -9.21 -54.13 41.97
CA LEU A 74 -9.42 -52.69 41.77
C LEU A 74 -8.21 -51.99 41.16
N ASP A 75 -6.99 -52.42 41.50
CA ASP A 75 -5.75 -51.88 40.96
C ASP A 75 -5.66 -52.06 39.43
N ASN A 76 -5.99 -53.27 38.95
CA ASN A 76 -6.01 -53.62 37.54
C ASN A 76 -7.15 -52.92 36.79
N PHE A 77 -8.31 -52.79 37.44
CA PHE A 77 -9.44 -52.06 36.87
C PHE A 77 -9.14 -50.57 36.69
N ILE A 78 -8.56 -49.92 37.69
CA ILE A 78 -8.16 -48.50 37.60
C ILE A 78 -7.09 -48.31 36.52
N ARG A 79 -6.10 -49.21 36.42
CA ARG A 79 -5.08 -49.20 35.35
C ARG A 79 -5.70 -49.29 33.96
N LEU A 80 -6.64 -50.22 33.78
CA LEU A 80 -7.31 -50.40 32.49
C LEU A 80 -8.07 -49.14 32.07
N ILE A 81 -8.82 -48.52 32.99
CA ILE A 81 -9.55 -47.28 32.71
C ILE A 81 -8.57 -46.14 32.38
N ASP A 82 -7.48 -46.00 33.13
CA ASP A 82 -6.46 -44.99 32.85
C ASP A 82 -5.80 -45.19 31.48
N TYR A 83 -5.54 -46.43 31.07
CA TYR A 83 -5.02 -46.74 29.74
C TYR A 83 -6.03 -46.44 28.63
N ILE A 84 -7.30 -46.79 28.80
CA ILE A 84 -8.36 -46.45 27.84
C ILE A 84 -8.48 -44.92 27.69
N ALA A 85 -8.42 -44.18 28.80
CA ALA A 85 -8.47 -42.72 28.79
C ALA A 85 -7.23 -42.13 28.08
N ALA A 86 -6.02 -42.61 28.41
CA ALA A 86 -4.79 -42.16 27.79
C ALA A 86 -4.75 -42.44 26.28
N GLU A 87 -5.17 -43.63 25.86
CA GLU A 87 -5.29 -44.02 24.44
C GLU A 87 -6.30 -43.14 23.70
N SER A 88 -7.45 -42.84 24.34
CA SER A 88 -8.45 -41.95 23.75
C SER A 88 -7.91 -40.53 23.54
N ILE A 89 -7.13 -40.01 24.49
CA ILE A 89 -6.47 -38.71 24.40
C ILE A 89 -5.43 -38.70 23.28
N PHE A 90 -4.57 -39.73 23.24
CA PHE A 90 -3.58 -39.91 22.19
C PHE A 90 -4.24 -39.97 20.80
N ARG A 91 -5.29 -40.78 20.65
CA ARG A 91 -6.05 -40.93 19.40
C ARG A 91 -6.68 -39.61 18.98
N ASN A 92 -7.26 -38.86 19.90
CA ASN A 92 -7.84 -37.56 19.58
C ASN A 92 -6.78 -36.57 19.09
N ALA A 93 -5.63 -36.49 19.76
CA ALA A 93 -4.52 -35.64 19.32
C ALA A 93 -4.01 -36.04 17.91
N LEU A 94 -3.90 -37.34 17.64
CA LEU A 94 -3.49 -37.85 16.32
C LEU A 94 -4.51 -37.47 15.25
N LEU A 95 -5.79 -37.69 15.54
CA LEU A 95 -6.88 -37.33 14.62
C LEU A 95 -6.93 -35.83 14.35
N THR A 96 -6.65 -34.98 15.34
CA THR A 96 -6.58 -33.52 15.14
C THR A 96 -5.49 -33.15 14.12
N VAL A 97 -4.29 -33.69 14.25
CA VAL A 97 -3.18 -33.41 13.33
C VAL A 97 -3.48 -33.94 11.92
N MET A 98 -4.01 -35.16 11.83
CA MET A 98 -4.40 -35.76 10.55
C MET A 98 -5.57 -35.01 9.89
N HIS A 99 -6.54 -34.56 10.68
CA HIS A 99 -7.68 -33.80 10.19
C HIS A 99 -7.24 -32.44 9.65
N PHE A 100 -6.36 -31.73 10.37
CA PHE A 100 -5.80 -30.47 9.89
C PHE A 100 -5.10 -30.65 8.52
N TYR A 101 -4.23 -31.64 8.39
CA TYR A 101 -3.62 -31.98 7.10
C TYR A 101 -4.66 -32.31 6.02
N GLY A 102 -5.67 -33.11 6.35
CA GLY A 102 -6.76 -33.47 5.44
C GLY A 102 -7.56 -32.26 4.97
N VAL A 103 -7.85 -31.32 5.87
CA VAL A 103 -8.53 -30.05 5.55
C VAL A 103 -7.69 -29.24 4.58
N LEU A 104 -6.38 -29.06 4.83
CA LEU A 104 -5.49 -28.33 3.92
C LEU A 104 -5.42 -29.01 2.55
N ARG A 105 -5.24 -30.34 2.49
CA ARG A 105 -5.08 -31.07 1.24
C ARG A 105 -6.34 -31.03 0.36
N ASN A 106 -7.52 -31.19 0.96
CA ASN A 106 -8.77 -31.43 0.22
C ASN A 106 -9.43 -30.14 -0.31
N GLN A 107 -8.83 -28.97 -0.13
CA GLN A 107 -9.39 -27.68 -0.60
C GLN A 107 -9.41 -27.52 -2.13
N LEU A 108 -8.80 -28.42 -2.90
CA LEU A 108 -8.74 -28.27 -4.37
C LEU A 108 -10.04 -28.63 -5.11
N GLY A 109 -10.98 -29.35 -4.49
CA GLY A 109 -12.11 -30.01 -5.19
C GLY A 109 -13.39 -29.20 -5.38
N ASP A 110 -13.86 -28.48 -4.37
CA ASP A 110 -15.17 -27.78 -4.42
C ASP A 110 -14.98 -26.28 -4.60
N ALA A 111 -15.43 -25.73 -5.73
CA ALA A 111 -15.29 -24.30 -6.05
C ALA A 111 -16.04 -23.36 -5.09
N ASP A 112 -17.12 -23.85 -4.46
CA ASP A 112 -18.07 -22.99 -3.74
C ASP A 112 -17.88 -22.95 -2.21
N ASN A 113 -17.03 -23.80 -1.63
CA ASN A 113 -16.84 -23.92 -0.17
C ASN A 113 -15.35 -24.01 0.26
N LYS A 114 -14.46 -23.35 -0.49
CA LYS A 114 -13.03 -23.29 -0.13
C LYS A 114 -12.82 -22.37 1.06
N THR A 115 -12.60 -22.93 2.24
CA THR A 115 -12.16 -22.18 3.42
C THR A 115 -10.75 -21.67 3.21
N VAL A 116 -10.58 -20.35 3.10
CA VAL A 116 -9.25 -19.73 3.04
C VAL A 116 -8.48 -20.11 4.31
N ALA A 117 -7.43 -20.91 4.17
CA ALA A 117 -6.61 -21.33 5.31
C ALA A 117 -5.64 -20.21 5.74
N PHE A 118 -4.90 -19.63 4.80
CA PHE A 118 -3.97 -18.54 5.08
C PHE A 118 -4.09 -17.41 4.08
N GLN A 119 -4.39 -16.22 4.59
CA GLN A 119 -4.33 -15.00 3.81
C GLN A 119 -2.91 -14.41 3.88
N VAL A 120 -2.29 -14.23 2.72
CA VAL A 120 -0.95 -13.67 2.57
C VAL A 120 -1.03 -12.35 1.83
N LEU A 121 -0.34 -11.34 2.36
CA LEU A 121 -0.22 -10.02 1.78
C LEU A 121 1.08 -9.89 1.00
N ILE A 122 1.05 -9.13 -0.07
CA ILE A 122 2.25 -8.70 -0.79
C ILE A 122 2.64 -7.33 -0.23
N GLN A 123 3.86 -7.23 0.26
CA GLN A 123 4.41 -5.97 0.76
C GLN A 123 5.68 -5.62 -0.03
N PRO A 124 5.82 -4.38 -0.51
CA PRO A 124 7.05 -3.94 -1.14
C PRO A 124 8.12 -3.67 -0.07
N GLN A 125 9.26 -4.32 -0.20
CA GLN A 125 10.50 -4.01 0.50
C GLN A 125 11.51 -3.45 -0.51
N ASP A 126 12.58 -2.81 -0.04
CA ASP A 126 13.49 -1.96 -0.85
C ASP A 126 13.86 -2.55 -2.22
N ASP A 127 14.19 -3.85 -2.29
CA ASP A 127 14.60 -4.51 -3.54
C ASP A 127 13.61 -5.58 -4.07
N ALA A 128 12.55 -5.89 -3.33
CA ALA A 128 11.66 -6.99 -3.71
C ALA A 128 10.28 -6.92 -3.06
N MET A 129 9.28 -7.48 -3.74
CA MET A 129 8.02 -7.83 -3.10
C MET A 129 8.24 -8.99 -2.13
N VAL A 130 7.63 -8.97 -0.96
CA VAL A 130 7.72 -10.07 0.03
C VAL A 130 6.34 -10.47 0.51
N TYR A 131 6.17 -11.77 0.72
CA TYR A 131 4.96 -12.34 1.27
C TYR A 131 4.95 -12.21 2.80
N ARG A 132 3.85 -11.71 3.34
CA ARG A 132 3.61 -11.61 4.79
C ARG A 132 2.25 -12.19 5.15
N PRO A 133 2.17 -13.23 6.00
CA PRO A 133 3.28 -13.99 6.59
C PRO A 133 4.15 -14.72 5.54
N SER A 134 5.41 -14.96 5.88
CA SER A 134 6.36 -15.74 5.07
C SER A 134 6.15 -17.24 5.23
N GLN A 135 6.81 -18.04 4.40
CA GLN A 135 6.81 -19.50 4.54
C GLN A 135 7.32 -19.94 5.91
N GLU A 136 8.36 -19.29 6.42
CA GLU A 136 8.94 -19.57 7.74
C GLU A 136 7.94 -19.26 8.85
N ASP A 137 7.22 -18.15 8.75
CA ASP A 137 6.20 -17.75 9.73
C ASP A 137 5.08 -18.80 9.83
N ILE A 138 4.55 -19.27 8.69
CA ILE A 138 3.51 -20.30 8.67
C ILE A 138 4.04 -21.65 9.17
N THR A 139 5.26 -22.02 8.78
CA THR A 139 5.93 -23.25 9.23
C THR A 139 6.15 -23.24 10.74
N LYS A 140 6.59 -22.10 11.28
CA LYS A 140 6.78 -21.90 12.71
C LYS A 140 5.46 -21.99 13.46
N MET A 141 4.42 -21.30 12.99
CA MET A 141 3.08 -21.36 13.57
C MET A 141 2.54 -22.81 13.62
N TYR A 142 2.71 -23.58 12.53
CA TYR A 142 2.31 -24.99 12.53
C TYR A 142 3.12 -25.82 13.53
N THR A 143 4.42 -25.56 13.65
CA THR A 143 5.30 -26.23 14.62
C THR A 143 4.90 -25.94 16.06
N GLU A 144 4.56 -24.67 16.35
CA GLU A 144 4.04 -24.24 17.65
C GLU A 144 2.71 -24.91 17.97
N MET A 145 1.78 -24.97 17.02
CA MET A 145 0.50 -25.67 17.18
C MET A 145 0.69 -27.16 17.56
N ILE A 146 1.62 -27.87 16.89
CA ILE A 146 1.93 -29.26 17.27
C ILE A 146 2.56 -29.32 18.67
N GLY A 147 3.44 -28.38 19.00
CA GLY A 147 4.04 -28.28 20.34
C GLY A 147 3.01 -28.06 21.45
N GLU A 148 2.00 -27.22 21.21
CA GLU A 148 0.90 -26.97 22.13
C GLU A 148 0.01 -28.21 22.34
N ILE A 149 -0.24 -28.97 21.27
CA ILE A 149 -0.94 -30.26 21.35
C ILE A 149 -0.14 -31.21 22.25
N VAL A 150 1.17 -31.34 22.01
CA VAL A 150 2.07 -32.18 22.82
C VAL A 150 2.06 -31.75 24.29
N GLN A 151 2.12 -30.45 24.57
CA GLN A 151 2.09 -29.91 25.93
C GLN A 151 0.76 -30.21 26.61
N THR A 152 -0.35 -30.08 25.90
CA THR A 152 -1.70 -30.34 26.41
C THR A 152 -1.87 -31.81 26.76
N VAL A 153 -1.49 -32.74 25.88
CA VAL A 153 -1.58 -34.17 26.18
C VAL A 153 -0.61 -34.62 27.27
N SER A 154 0.56 -33.97 27.38
CA SER A 154 1.54 -34.23 28.44
C SER A 154 1.08 -33.69 29.80
N GLY A 155 0.32 -32.60 29.82
CA GLY A 155 -0.20 -31.96 31.03
C GLY A 155 -1.41 -32.68 31.65
N VAL A 156 -1.95 -33.71 31.00
CA VAL A 156 -3.10 -34.45 31.53
C VAL A 156 -2.72 -35.20 32.80
N ILE A 157 -3.42 -34.90 33.88
CA ILE A 157 -3.29 -35.61 35.16
C ILE A 157 -3.90 -37.01 34.98
N ARG A 158 -3.05 -38.04 35.04
CA ARG A 158 -3.45 -39.46 34.98
C ARG A 158 -4.28 -39.85 36.20
N LEU A 159 -5.29 -40.71 36.01
CA LEU A 159 -6.14 -41.22 37.09
C LEU A 159 -5.31 -41.93 38.16
N MET A 160 -4.30 -42.67 37.73
CA MET A 160 -3.35 -43.34 38.63
C MET A 160 -2.55 -42.37 39.53
N ASN A 161 -2.43 -41.09 39.14
CA ASN A 161 -1.73 -40.05 39.91
C ASN A 161 -2.65 -39.24 40.83
N GLN A 162 -3.96 -39.49 40.80
CA GLN A 162 -4.90 -38.79 41.66
C GLN A 162 -4.83 -39.31 43.10
N LYS A 163 -4.78 -38.39 44.07
CA LYS A 163 -4.71 -38.72 45.52
C LYS A 163 -5.70 -39.81 45.98
N PRO A 164 -7.00 -39.79 45.62
CA PRO A 164 -7.95 -40.80 46.11
C PRO A 164 -7.70 -42.21 45.54
N LEU A 165 -7.12 -42.32 44.34
CA LEU A 165 -6.91 -43.61 43.68
C LEU A 165 -5.53 -44.21 43.97
N LYS A 166 -4.58 -43.40 44.46
CA LYS A 166 -3.24 -43.86 44.84
C LYS A 166 -3.24 -44.95 45.91
N VAL A 167 -4.24 -44.95 46.79
CA VAL A 167 -4.36 -45.89 47.92
C VAL A 167 -4.52 -47.34 47.47
N PHE A 168 -5.02 -47.57 46.25
CA PHE A 168 -5.23 -48.91 45.69
C PHE A 168 -3.96 -49.52 45.07
N PHE A 169 -2.83 -48.81 45.03
CA PHE A 169 -1.59 -49.29 44.43
C PHE A 169 -0.51 -49.53 45.48
N THR A 170 -0.02 -50.77 45.58
CA THR A 170 1.12 -51.14 46.45
C THR A 170 2.46 -50.58 45.98
N LYS A 171 2.61 -50.35 44.67
CA LYS A 171 3.76 -49.70 44.04
C LYS A 171 3.28 -48.64 43.04
N PRO A 172 3.98 -47.51 42.90
CA PRO A 172 3.62 -46.50 41.92
C PRO A 172 3.63 -47.12 40.52
N PRO A 173 2.52 -47.04 39.76
CA PRO A 173 2.45 -47.65 38.44
C PRO A 173 3.35 -46.93 37.45
N LYS A 174 4.01 -47.69 36.55
CA LYS A 174 4.76 -47.13 35.43
C LYS A 174 3.78 -46.51 34.43
N MET A 175 3.91 -45.21 34.21
CA MET A 175 3.09 -44.46 33.27
C MET A 175 3.92 -44.05 32.07
N TRP A 176 3.40 -44.30 30.87
CA TRP A 176 3.91 -43.71 29.64
C TRP A 176 3.55 -42.21 29.55
N ASN A 177 4.47 -41.41 29.02
CA ASN A 177 4.24 -40.00 28.72
C ASN A 177 3.55 -39.90 27.37
N ILE A 178 2.28 -39.46 27.38
CA ILE A 178 1.44 -39.41 26.17
C ILE A 178 2.09 -38.51 25.10
N GLY A 179 2.61 -37.33 25.47
CA GLY A 179 3.23 -36.41 24.52
C GLY A 179 4.59 -36.89 24.01
N GLY A 180 5.36 -37.57 24.85
CA GLY A 180 6.63 -38.19 24.44
C GLY A 180 6.41 -39.28 23.38
N GLU A 181 5.38 -40.11 23.57
CA GLU A 181 5.01 -41.16 22.62
C GLU A 181 4.34 -40.57 21.37
N PHE A 182 3.56 -39.50 21.52
CA PHE A 182 2.97 -38.76 20.40
C PHE A 182 4.03 -38.20 19.46
N ASN A 183 5.10 -37.60 20.00
CA ASN A 183 6.21 -37.07 19.20
C ASN A 183 7.00 -38.16 18.46
N ARG A 184 7.03 -39.38 19.00
CA ARG A 184 7.74 -40.52 18.42
C ARG A 184 6.87 -41.32 17.44
N ASP A 185 5.57 -41.05 17.40
CA ASP A 185 4.64 -41.77 16.54
C ASP A 185 4.92 -41.47 15.06
N ALA A 186 5.17 -42.53 14.28
CA ALA A 186 5.51 -42.43 12.88
C ALA A 186 4.41 -41.74 12.04
N ARG A 187 3.13 -41.87 12.42
CA ARG A 187 2.02 -41.24 11.71
C ARG A 187 2.00 -39.73 11.96
N VAL A 188 2.32 -39.30 13.18
CA VAL A 188 2.48 -37.88 13.51
C VAL A 188 3.66 -37.30 12.72
N SER A 189 4.83 -37.96 12.77
CA SER A 189 6.00 -37.50 12.02
C SER A 189 5.75 -37.43 10.51
N ALA A 190 5.14 -38.46 9.92
CA ALA A 190 4.80 -38.47 8.50
C ALA A 190 3.78 -37.39 8.14
N THR A 191 2.76 -37.17 8.97
CA THR A 191 1.76 -36.11 8.73
C THR A 191 2.39 -34.73 8.80
N LYS A 192 3.25 -34.50 9.79
CA LYS A 192 3.99 -33.25 9.96
C LYS A 192 4.86 -32.93 8.73
N GLU A 193 5.60 -33.91 8.24
CA GLU A 193 6.43 -33.77 7.04
C GLU A 193 5.59 -33.49 5.80
N ASN A 194 4.48 -34.23 5.61
CA ASN A 194 3.56 -33.99 4.50
C ASN A 194 2.94 -32.58 4.55
N THR A 195 2.62 -32.06 5.73
CA THR A 195 2.13 -30.69 5.89
C THR A 195 3.22 -29.67 5.54
N TYR A 196 4.47 -29.88 5.97
CA TYR A 196 5.58 -28.99 5.59
C TYR A 196 5.82 -28.97 4.10
N GLU A 197 5.77 -30.13 3.46
CA GLU A 197 5.94 -30.26 2.02
C GLU A 197 4.82 -29.55 1.26
N LEU A 198 3.56 -29.69 1.72
CA LEU A 198 2.43 -28.94 1.17
C LEU A 198 2.62 -27.42 1.33
N ILE A 199 3.11 -26.97 2.49
CA ILE A 199 3.43 -25.56 2.73
C ILE A 199 4.48 -25.07 1.72
N ARG A 200 5.57 -25.82 1.56
CA ARG A 200 6.66 -25.48 0.63
C ARG A 200 6.16 -25.38 -0.81
N GLN A 201 5.41 -26.38 -1.29
CA GLN A 201 4.89 -26.40 -2.67
C GLN A 201 3.96 -25.22 -2.97
N ASP A 202 3.10 -24.84 -2.01
CA ASP A 202 2.21 -23.70 -2.19
C ASP A 202 2.98 -22.37 -2.25
N PHE A 203 4.02 -22.20 -1.44
CA PHE A 203 4.88 -21.03 -1.50
C PHE A 203 5.74 -20.99 -2.77
N GLU A 204 6.19 -22.12 -3.30
CA GLU A 204 6.86 -22.19 -4.60
C GLU A 204 5.94 -21.74 -5.74
N ARG A 205 4.68 -22.19 -5.72
CA ARG A 205 3.66 -21.72 -6.68
C ARG A 205 3.35 -20.24 -6.50
N ALA A 206 3.34 -19.74 -5.26
CA ALA A 206 3.15 -18.32 -4.98
C ALA A 206 4.31 -17.52 -5.55
N GLN A 207 5.54 -17.97 -5.30
CA GLN A 207 6.76 -17.35 -5.80
C GLN A 207 6.80 -17.28 -7.35
N ALA A 208 6.29 -18.29 -8.05
CA ALA A 208 6.14 -18.22 -9.51
C ALA A 208 5.17 -17.12 -9.95
N LYS A 209 4.09 -16.86 -9.19
CA LYS A 209 3.16 -15.75 -9.45
C LYS A 209 3.71 -14.39 -9.04
N LYS A 210 4.72 -14.34 -8.16
CA LYS A 210 5.33 -13.11 -7.67
C LYS A 210 5.84 -12.20 -8.79
N VAL A 211 6.35 -12.79 -9.87
CA VAL A 211 6.83 -12.07 -11.06
C VAL A 211 5.76 -11.11 -11.61
N ASN A 212 4.49 -11.48 -11.52
CA ASN A 212 3.38 -10.63 -11.97
C ASN A 212 3.14 -9.40 -11.06
N TYR A 213 3.64 -9.43 -9.83
CA TYR A 213 3.54 -8.34 -8.87
C TYR A 213 4.81 -7.48 -8.82
N ASP A 214 5.95 -8.01 -9.27
CA ASP A 214 7.23 -7.29 -9.26
C ASP A 214 7.21 -6.06 -10.18
N CYS A 215 6.36 -6.04 -11.21
CA CYS A 215 6.13 -4.83 -12.03
C CYS A 215 5.66 -3.61 -11.21
N CYS A 216 5.02 -3.84 -10.05
CA CYS A 216 4.58 -2.77 -9.16
C CYS A 216 5.74 -2.12 -8.39
N MET A 217 6.92 -2.75 -8.33
CA MET A 217 8.09 -2.16 -7.68
C MET A 217 8.53 -0.85 -8.34
N THR A 218 8.41 -0.77 -9.67
CA THR A 218 8.67 0.47 -10.42
C THR A 218 7.80 1.61 -9.89
N TRP A 219 6.51 1.34 -9.68
CA TRP A 219 5.56 2.35 -9.18
C TRP A 219 5.78 2.68 -7.71
N VAL A 220 6.15 1.71 -6.88
CA VAL A 220 6.53 1.97 -5.48
C VAL A 220 7.76 2.89 -5.42
N SER A 221 8.78 2.62 -6.23
CA SER A 221 9.99 3.45 -6.33
C SER A 221 9.66 4.84 -6.87
N TYR A 222 8.80 4.91 -7.90
CA TYR A 222 8.34 6.16 -8.47
C TYR A 222 7.64 7.04 -7.44
N ILE A 223 6.66 6.49 -6.71
CA ILE A 223 5.92 7.23 -5.67
C ILE A 223 6.85 7.69 -4.54
N LYS A 224 7.77 6.84 -4.09
CA LYS A 224 8.66 7.15 -2.96
C LYS A 224 9.77 8.14 -3.31
N ARG A 225 10.32 8.08 -4.51
CA ARG A 225 11.52 8.85 -4.90
C ARG A 225 11.34 9.61 -6.21
N GLY A 226 10.88 8.94 -7.26
CA GLY A 226 10.78 9.53 -8.60
C GLY A 226 9.91 10.78 -8.68
N TRP A 227 8.68 10.74 -8.14
CA TRP A 227 7.78 11.88 -8.13
C TRP A 227 8.28 13.03 -7.24
N PRO A 228 8.71 12.81 -5.98
CA PRO A 228 9.29 13.87 -5.17
C PRO A 228 10.44 14.63 -5.84
N GLU A 229 11.37 13.91 -6.50
CA GLU A 229 12.49 14.52 -7.23
C GLU A 229 12.00 15.35 -8.44
N ARG A 230 11.09 14.78 -9.24
CA ARG A 230 10.52 15.46 -10.41
C ARG A 230 9.71 16.70 -10.02
N LYS A 231 8.90 16.59 -8.98
CA LYS A 231 8.14 17.70 -8.41
C LYS A 231 9.05 18.83 -7.93
N ALA A 232 10.15 18.50 -7.25
CA ALA A 232 11.11 19.49 -6.79
C ALA A 232 11.79 20.23 -7.95
N ASP A 233 12.14 19.53 -9.03
CA ASP A 233 12.66 20.15 -10.26
C ASP A 233 11.63 21.11 -10.88
N TRP A 234 10.39 20.64 -11.08
CA TRP A 234 9.31 21.45 -11.64
C TRP A 234 9.02 22.69 -10.79
N ASP A 235 8.97 22.54 -9.47
CA ASP A 235 8.80 23.65 -8.52
C ASP A 235 9.93 24.67 -8.63
N SER A 236 11.17 24.20 -8.79
CA SER A 236 12.36 25.04 -8.93
C SER A 236 12.34 25.84 -10.24
N ARG A 237 11.99 25.19 -11.36
CA ARG A 237 11.86 25.82 -12.69
C ARG A 237 10.76 26.88 -12.71
N MET A 238 9.58 26.54 -12.20
CA MET A 238 8.45 27.47 -12.13
C MET A 238 8.76 28.70 -11.25
N LYS A 239 9.53 28.53 -10.16
CA LYS A 239 10.01 29.66 -9.34
C LYS A 239 11.00 30.57 -10.07
N ARG A 240 11.78 30.04 -11.00
CA ARG A 240 12.67 30.83 -11.88
C ARG A 240 11.93 31.50 -13.05
N GLY A 241 10.62 31.26 -13.19
CA GLY A 241 9.82 31.77 -14.30
C GLY A 241 9.98 30.95 -15.59
N GLU A 242 10.58 29.77 -15.51
CA GLU A 242 10.58 28.80 -16.61
C GLU A 242 9.24 28.07 -16.66
N TYR A 243 8.83 27.67 -17.86
CA TYR A 243 7.60 26.93 -18.07
C TYR A 243 7.87 25.46 -18.32
N LEU A 244 6.93 24.62 -17.91
CA LEU A 244 6.84 23.24 -18.36
C LEU A 244 6.32 23.21 -19.79
N SER A 245 6.79 22.24 -20.58
CA SER A 245 6.28 21.97 -21.92
C SER A 245 5.12 20.99 -21.90
N HIS A 246 4.33 20.99 -22.98
CA HIS A 246 3.29 20.01 -23.25
C HIS A 246 3.85 18.60 -23.16
N ASP A 247 4.95 18.31 -23.86
CA ASP A 247 5.53 16.97 -23.95
C ASP A 247 6.01 16.43 -22.60
N GLU A 248 6.57 17.29 -21.75
CA GLU A 248 6.99 16.91 -20.39
C GLU A 248 5.80 16.50 -19.52
N ILE A 249 4.69 17.23 -19.59
CA ILE A 249 3.49 16.95 -18.80
C ILE A 249 2.73 15.75 -19.40
N GLU A 250 2.65 15.66 -20.73
CA GLU A 250 2.01 14.54 -21.42
C GLU A 250 2.75 13.21 -21.13
N ALA A 251 4.08 13.22 -21.13
CA ALA A 251 4.89 12.07 -20.74
C ALA A 251 4.59 11.63 -19.30
N GLU A 252 4.34 12.57 -18.40
CA GLU A 252 3.96 12.28 -17.02
C GLU A 252 2.57 11.63 -16.94
N TYR A 253 1.58 12.13 -17.68
CA TYR A 253 0.26 11.49 -17.76
C TYR A 253 0.32 10.07 -18.34
N LYS A 254 1.14 9.84 -19.37
CA LYS A 254 1.38 8.50 -19.94
C LYS A 254 1.96 7.56 -18.90
N LEU A 255 2.97 8.02 -18.14
CA LEU A 255 3.56 7.26 -17.04
C LEU A 255 2.52 6.91 -15.97
N LEU A 256 1.67 7.85 -15.57
CA LEU A 256 0.60 7.60 -14.61
C LEU A 256 -0.48 6.66 -15.16
N ALA A 257 -0.79 6.70 -16.46
CA ALA A 257 -1.73 5.78 -17.10
C ALA A 257 -1.19 4.34 -17.09
N ASP A 258 0.09 4.14 -17.37
CA ASP A 258 0.76 2.83 -17.28
C ASP A 258 0.70 2.28 -15.85
N ALA A 259 0.84 3.16 -14.86
CA ALA A 259 0.71 2.81 -13.45
C ALA A 259 -0.69 2.31 -13.10
N HIS A 260 -1.73 3.01 -13.57
CA HIS A 260 -3.11 2.57 -13.41
C HIS A 260 -3.38 1.21 -14.05
N GLU A 261 -2.89 0.99 -15.26
CA GLU A 261 -3.08 -0.28 -15.96
C GLU A 261 -2.39 -1.43 -15.22
N THR A 262 -1.16 -1.21 -14.75
CA THR A 262 -0.44 -2.17 -13.92
C THR A 262 -1.23 -2.54 -12.65
N LEU A 263 -1.80 -1.54 -11.96
CA LEU A 263 -2.59 -1.77 -10.74
C LEU A 263 -3.93 -2.48 -11.00
N LYS A 264 -4.50 -2.44 -12.21
CA LYS A 264 -5.73 -3.19 -12.53
C LYS A 264 -5.53 -4.70 -12.44
N HIS A 265 -4.35 -5.19 -12.77
CA HIS A 265 -4.01 -6.61 -12.74
C HIS A 265 -3.76 -7.16 -11.32
N LEU A 266 -3.70 -6.28 -10.30
CA LEU A 266 -3.62 -6.69 -8.90
C LEU A 266 -4.97 -7.23 -8.40
N SER A 267 -5.18 -8.53 -8.59
CA SER A 267 -6.34 -9.25 -8.07
C SER A 267 -5.92 -10.28 -7.02
N SER A 268 -6.80 -10.48 -6.05
CA SER A 268 -6.60 -11.51 -5.04
C SER A 268 -6.76 -12.88 -5.68
N THR A 269 -5.82 -13.80 -5.39
CA THR A 269 -5.74 -15.07 -6.08
C THR A 269 -5.45 -16.21 -5.10
N GLN A 270 -6.21 -17.30 -5.21
CA GLN A 270 -5.88 -18.55 -4.51
C GLN A 270 -4.66 -19.21 -5.16
N VAL A 271 -3.76 -19.72 -4.34
CA VAL A 271 -2.57 -20.44 -4.76
C VAL A 271 -2.50 -21.78 -4.04
N GLY A 272 -2.44 -22.84 -4.84
CA GLY A 272 -2.28 -24.20 -4.34
C GLY A 272 -3.45 -24.62 -3.45
N HIS A 273 -3.11 -25.21 -2.32
CA HIS A 273 -4.05 -25.77 -1.38
C HIS A 273 -4.58 -24.72 -0.39
N MET A 274 -3.69 -23.97 0.24
CA MET A 274 -4.00 -23.23 1.48
C MET A 274 -3.79 -21.71 1.40
N LEU A 275 -3.11 -21.20 0.37
CA LEU A 275 -2.74 -19.78 0.30
C LEU A 275 -3.76 -18.95 -0.48
N PHE A 276 -4.15 -17.83 0.10
CA PHE A 276 -4.88 -16.76 -0.57
C PHE A 276 -4.03 -15.50 -0.60
N ILE A 277 -3.53 -15.15 -1.79
CA ILE A 277 -2.73 -13.94 -1.98
C ILE A 277 -3.68 -12.77 -2.16
N ASN A 278 -3.69 -11.83 -1.21
CA ASN A 278 -4.48 -10.60 -1.30
C ASN A 278 -3.63 -9.45 -1.89
N ALA A 279 -3.54 -9.43 -3.22
CA ALA A 279 -2.93 -8.31 -3.95
C ALA A 279 -3.82 -7.04 -3.96
N GLY A 280 -5.12 -7.19 -3.70
CA GLY A 280 -6.06 -6.07 -3.64
C GLY A 280 -5.71 -5.05 -2.55
N ARG A 281 -5.08 -5.47 -1.45
CA ARG A 281 -4.60 -4.56 -0.41
C ARG A 281 -3.46 -3.65 -0.91
N LEU A 282 -2.53 -4.18 -1.70
CA LEU A 282 -1.46 -3.38 -2.31
C LEU A 282 -2.04 -2.35 -3.28
N LYS A 283 -3.00 -2.76 -4.10
CA LYS A 283 -3.75 -1.86 -4.98
C LYS A 283 -4.41 -0.72 -4.20
N ALA A 284 -5.12 -1.04 -3.11
CA ALA A 284 -5.79 -0.05 -2.27
C ALA A 284 -4.81 0.92 -1.60
N GLU A 285 -3.54 0.55 -1.43
CA GLU A 285 -2.50 1.43 -0.90
C GLU A 285 -1.88 2.33 -1.98
N LEU A 286 -1.61 1.79 -3.17
CA LEU A 286 -0.91 2.51 -4.24
C LEU A 286 -1.84 3.42 -5.05
N GLN A 287 -3.05 2.96 -5.36
CA GLN A 287 -4.02 3.69 -6.16
C GLN A 287 -4.26 5.13 -5.67
N PRO A 288 -4.60 5.38 -4.38
CA PRO A 288 -4.84 6.75 -3.92
C PRO A 288 -3.59 7.65 -3.99
N LYS A 289 -2.38 7.08 -3.91
CA LYS A 289 -1.12 7.84 -4.04
C LYS A 289 -0.90 8.26 -5.49
N ILE A 290 -1.18 7.39 -6.45
CA ILE A 290 -1.10 7.71 -7.88
C ILE A 290 -2.16 8.74 -8.26
N ASP A 291 -3.38 8.61 -7.74
CA ASP A 291 -4.45 9.58 -7.96
C ASP A 291 -4.08 10.97 -7.42
N ALA A 292 -3.46 11.02 -6.23
CA ALA A 292 -2.95 12.26 -5.67
C ALA A 292 -1.87 12.90 -6.55
N ILE A 293 -0.93 12.10 -7.08
CA ILE A 293 0.09 12.58 -8.01
C ILE A 293 -0.56 13.12 -9.29
N LYS A 294 -1.55 12.41 -9.85
CA LYS A 294 -2.28 12.87 -11.05
C LYS A 294 -2.97 14.22 -10.80
N ALA A 295 -3.55 14.43 -9.61
CA ALA A 295 -4.13 15.71 -9.23
C ALA A 295 -3.08 16.83 -9.13
N GLU A 296 -1.91 16.55 -8.55
CA GLU A 296 -0.81 17.51 -8.49
C GLU A 296 -0.28 17.87 -9.89
N VAL A 297 -0.13 16.89 -10.79
CA VAL A 297 0.23 17.13 -12.20
C VAL A 297 -0.82 18.02 -12.88
N GLY A 298 -2.11 17.76 -12.64
CA GLY A 298 -3.20 18.62 -13.13
C GLY A 298 -3.08 20.06 -12.64
N GLN A 299 -2.77 20.27 -11.36
CA GLN A 299 -2.54 21.61 -10.82
C GLN A 299 -1.36 22.31 -11.49
N LYS A 300 -0.28 21.58 -11.77
CA LYS A 300 0.90 22.12 -12.48
C LYS A 300 0.60 22.47 -13.93
N LEU A 301 -0.19 21.65 -14.61
CA LEU A 301 -0.69 21.91 -15.95
C LEU A 301 -1.51 23.21 -15.98
N THR A 302 -2.53 23.35 -15.12
CA THR A 302 -3.35 24.57 -15.02
C THR A 302 -2.50 25.80 -14.76
N THR A 303 -1.58 25.72 -13.80
CA THR A 303 -0.72 26.85 -13.44
C THR A 303 0.20 27.25 -14.59
N THR A 304 0.76 26.28 -15.31
CA THR A 304 1.65 26.52 -16.45
C THR A 304 0.89 27.15 -17.62
N ALA A 305 -0.25 26.58 -18.00
CA ALA A 305 -1.10 27.10 -19.07
C ALA A 305 -1.53 28.55 -18.76
N ARG A 306 -2.08 28.79 -17.57
CA ARG A 306 -2.48 30.13 -17.12
C ARG A 306 -1.35 31.15 -17.21
N THR A 307 -0.18 30.82 -16.66
CA THR A 307 0.95 31.76 -16.60
C THR A 307 1.48 32.08 -17.99
N ARG A 308 1.56 31.08 -18.88
CA ARG A 308 1.93 31.29 -20.29
C ARG A 308 0.92 32.19 -21.00
N THR A 309 -0.38 31.92 -20.87
CA THR A 309 -1.43 32.71 -21.51
C THR A 309 -1.48 34.15 -20.98
N GLN A 310 -1.29 34.37 -19.68
CA GLN A 310 -1.20 35.73 -19.12
C GLN A 310 -0.01 36.51 -19.70
N LYS A 311 1.14 35.86 -19.89
CA LYS A 311 2.31 36.48 -20.51
C LYS A 311 2.05 36.81 -21.99
N LEU A 312 1.46 35.88 -22.75
CA LEU A 312 1.08 36.10 -24.14
C LEU A 312 0.07 37.24 -24.29
N GLN A 313 -0.96 37.27 -23.43
CA GLN A 313 -1.94 38.35 -23.38
C GLN A 313 -1.27 39.71 -23.17
N ARG A 314 -0.37 39.80 -22.19
CA ARG A 314 0.36 41.05 -21.91
C ARG A 314 1.18 41.47 -23.13
N TYR A 315 1.91 40.53 -23.72
CA TYR A 315 2.71 40.77 -24.92
C TYR A 315 1.85 41.25 -26.10
N PHE A 316 0.78 40.52 -26.45
CA PHE A 316 -0.11 40.90 -27.56
C PHE A 316 -0.72 42.28 -27.34
N ARG A 317 -1.16 42.60 -26.11
CA ARG A 317 -1.75 43.90 -25.80
C ARG A 317 -0.73 45.04 -25.93
N GLU A 318 0.44 44.89 -25.32
CA GLU A 318 1.50 45.91 -25.32
C GLU A 318 1.99 46.19 -26.75
N GLN A 319 2.29 45.14 -27.52
CA GLN A 319 2.80 45.29 -28.88
C GLN A 319 1.74 45.80 -29.87
N THR A 320 0.49 45.34 -29.75
CA THR A 320 -0.61 45.86 -30.57
C THR A 320 -0.83 47.35 -30.32
N GLN A 321 -0.78 47.78 -29.05
CA GLN A 321 -0.90 49.19 -28.70
C GLN A 321 0.27 50.01 -29.26
N HIS A 322 1.51 49.54 -29.11
CA HIS A 322 2.70 50.22 -29.61
C HIS A 322 2.64 50.44 -31.13
N LEU A 323 2.39 49.38 -31.88
CA LEU A 323 2.31 49.41 -33.35
C LEU A 323 1.11 50.21 -33.90
N THR A 324 0.08 50.45 -33.08
CA THR A 324 -1.11 51.24 -33.47
C THR A 324 -0.91 52.73 -33.17
N VAL A 325 -0.38 53.07 -31.99
CA VAL A 325 -0.19 54.47 -31.56
C VAL A 325 0.89 55.17 -32.38
N GLU A 326 1.99 54.48 -32.70
CA GLU A 326 3.10 55.05 -33.48
C GLU A 326 2.72 55.42 -34.92
N ARG A 327 1.58 54.94 -35.44
CA ARG A 327 1.10 55.28 -36.78
C ARG A 327 0.39 56.63 -36.89
N GLN A 328 -0.05 57.22 -35.78
CA GLN A 328 -1.02 58.33 -35.84
C GLN A 328 -0.38 59.71 -36.11
N HIS A 329 0.92 59.90 -35.81
CA HIS A 329 1.64 61.15 -36.09
C HIS A 329 3.14 60.90 -36.33
N MET A 330 3.56 60.92 -37.59
CA MET A 330 4.93 60.57 -37.99
C MET A 330 5.72 61.76 -38.53
N ASP A 331 6.81 62.06 -37.83
CA ASP A 331 7.98 62.73 -38.37
C ASP A 331 9.05 61.67 -38.73
N LEU A 332 10.16 62.11 -39.32
CA LEU A 332 11.23 61.23 -39.80
C LEU A 332 11.81 60.34 -38.69
N LYS A 333 11.96 60.90 -37.48
CA LYS A 333 12.53 60.23 -36.33
C LYS A 333 11.60 59.15 -35.79
N ARG A 334 10.31 59.47 -35.63
CA ARG A 334 9.27 58.51 -35.20
C ARG A 334 9.06 57.40 -36.20
N PHE A 335 9.25 57.66 -37.50
CA PHE A 335 9.23 56.61 -38.52
C PHE A 335 10.39 55.62 -38.36
N ALA A 336 11.60 56.11 -38.12
CA ALA A 336 12.75 55.25 -37.87
C ALA A 336 12.58 54.41 -36.58
N GLU A 337 12.09 55.03 -35.50
CA GLU A 337 11.76 54.35 -34.23
C GLU A 337 10.71 53.24 -34.43
N PHE A 338 9.61 53.55 -35.13
CA PHE A 338 8.57 52.57 -35.48
C PHE A 338 9.11 51.39 -36.29
N VAL A 339 9.91 51.64 -37.33
CA VAL A 339 10.49 50.57 -38.16
C VAL A 339 11.43 49.67 -37.34
N SER A 340 12.20 50.25 -36.40
CA SER A 340 13.04 49.48 -35.48
C SER A 340 12.19 48.52 -34.64
N VAL A 341 11.14 49.04 -34.00
CA VAL A 341 10.23 48.23 -33.16
C VAL A 341 9.50 47.18 -33.98
N PHE A 342 9.00 47.53 -35.16
CA PHE A 342 8.37 46.58 -36.07
C PHE A 342 9.31 45.43 -36.44
N ASN A 343 10.56 45.73 -36.80
CA ASN A 343 11.54 44.70 -37.14
C ASN A 343 11.84 43.77 -35.95
N GLU A 344 11.92 44.30 -34.73
CA GLU A 344 12.09 43.50 -33.51
C GLU A 344 10.89 42.57 -33.25
N VAL A 345 9.66 43.10 -33.38
CA VAL A 345 8.43 42.34 -33.20
C VAL A 345 8.31 41.25 -34.27
N ASN A 346 8.59 41.58 -35.53
CA ASN A 346 8.56 40.65 -36.66
C ASN A 346 9.61 39.54 -36.51
N ALA A 347 10.81 39.88 -36.04
CA ALA A 347 11.86 38.89 -35.74
C ALA A 347 11.44 37.89 -34.64
N ARG A 348 10.64 38.34 -33.66
CA ARG A 348 10.14 37.48 -32.57
C ARG A 348 8.84 36.75 -32.88
N GLN A 349 8.15 37.09 -33.97
CA GLN A 349 6.81 36.59 -34.29
C GLN A 349 6.74 35.07 -34.31
N LYS A 350 7.70 34.39 -34.97
CA LYS A 350 7.74 32.92 -35.02
C LYS A 350 7.85 32.28 -33.64
N SER A 351 8.66 32.86 -32.76
CA SER A 351 8.84 32.35 -31.39
C SER A 351 7.58 32.54 -30.56
N ILE A 352 6.90 33.68 -30.69
CA ILE A 352 5.66 33.98 -29.97
C ILE A 352 4.52 33.09 -30.45
N GLU A 353 4.45 32.81 -31.76
CA GLU A 353 3.45 31.91 -32.32
C GLU A 353 3.65 30.48 -31.81
N ALA A 354 4.90 30.01 -31.75
CA ALA A 354 5.22 28.72 -31.12
C ALA A 354 4.85 28.69 -29.63
N GLU A 355 5.06 29.78 -28.88
CA GLU A 355 4.60 29.88 -27.48
C GLU A 355 3.06 29.84 -27.36
N ALA A 356 2.34 30.41 -28.33
CA ALA A 356 0.87 30.40 -28.38
C ALA A 356 0.33 29.00 -28.72
N ASP A 357 0.93 28.31 -29.69
CA ASP A 357 0.59 26.93 -30.03
C ASP A 357 0.85 25.97 -28.86
N GLU A 358 1.97 26.17 -28.16
CA GLU A 358 2.29 25.41 -26.94
C GLU A 358 1.26 25.66 -25.82
N ALA A 359 0.82 26.90 -25.63
CA ALA A 359 -0.23 27.21 -24.65
C ALA A 359 -1.57 26.57 -25.04
N GLU A 360 -1.91 26.54 -26.32
CA GLU A 360 -3.11 25.87 -26.85
C GLU A 360 -3.03 24.35 -26.64
N ALA A 361 -1.87 23.74 -26.90
CA ALA A 361 -1.63 22.32 -26.66
C ALA A 361 -1.80 21.96 -25.17
N LEU A 362 -1.34 22.81 -24.24
CA LEU A 362 -1.55 22.61 -22.81
C LEU A 362 -3.04 22.60 -22.42
N PHE A 363 -3.85 23.50 -22.99
CA PHE A 363 -5.30 23.46 -22.77
C PHE A 363 -5.98 22.25 -23.42
N GLY A 364 -5.49 21.81 -24.59
CA GLY A 364 -5.90 20.54 -25.20
C GLY A 364 -5.64 19.36 -24.27
N LEU A 365 -4.44 19.29 -23.69
CA LEU A 365 -4.08 18.26 -22.72
C LEU A 365 -4.97 18.30 -21.47
N MET A 366 -5.35 19.49 -20.98
CA MET A 366 -6.31 19.61 -19.88
C MET A 366 -7.66 18.97 -20.22
N PHE A 367 -8.15 19.20 -21.44
CA PHE A 367 -9.39 18.60 -21.93
C PHE A 367 -9.27 17.08 -22.01
N ASP A 368 -8.20 16.57 -22.63
CA ASP A 368 -7.97 15.13 -22.82
C ASP A 368 -7.84 14.37 -21.49
N GLN A 369 -7.22 15.00 -20.49
CA GLN A 369 -7.00 14.40 -19.16
C GLN A 369 -8.16 14.66 -18.19
N GLY A 370 -9.17 15.42 -18.59
CA GLY A 370 -10.32 15.77 -17.76
C GLY A 370 -9.98 16.68 -16.58
N VAL A 371 -8.96 17.54 -16.72
CA VAL A 371 -8.60 18.54 -15.71
C VAL A 371 -9.58 19.69 -15.79
N GLU A 372 -10.26 19.99 -14.68
CA GLU A 372 -11.21 21.10 -14.64
C GLU A 372 -10.50 22.44 -14.82
N VAL A 373 -10.90 23.17 -15.86
CA VAL A 373 -10.43 24.54 -16.12
C VAL A 373 -11.42 25.51 -15.47
N GLU A 374 -10.93 26.39 -14.61
CA GLU A 374 -11.74 27.47 -14.04
C GLU A 374 -12.27 28.39 -15.15
N ASP A 375 -13.49 28.91 -15.00
CA ASP A 375 -14.11 29.76 -16.03
C ASP A 375 -13.30 31.04 -16.31
N ALA A 376 -12.58 31.56 -15.31
CA ALA A 376 -11.66 32.68 -15.50
C ALA A 376 -10.49 32.32 -16.45
N ASP A 377 -9.95 31.11 -16.34
CA ASP A 377 -8.88 30.62 -17.20
C ASP A 377 -9.40 30.29 -18.61
N LYS A 378 -10.64 29.80 -18.74
CA LYS A 378 -11.31 29.63 -20.05
C LYS A 378 -11.50 30.97 -20.75
N GLN A 379 -12.04 31.97 -20.06
CA GLN A 379 -12.22 33.32 -20.61
C GLN A 379 -10.88 33.96 -20.98
N LEU A 380 -9.84 33.74 -20.16
CA LEU A 380 -8.49 34.20 -20.46
C LEU A 380 -7.97 33.56 -21.77
N ARG A 381 -8.11 32.24 -21.95
CA ARG A 381 -7.75 31.55 -23.18
C ARG A 381 -8.53 32.11 -24.37
N GLU A 382 -9.86 32.15 -24.29
CA GLU A 382 -10.72 32.60 -25.39
C GLU A 382 -10.38 34.02 -25.85
N ARG A 383 -10.18 34.94 -24.90
CA ARG A 383 -9.81 36.32 -25.20
C ARG A 383 -8.40 36.44 -25.81
N THR A 384 -7.47 35.58 -25.40
CA THR A 384 -6.05 35.70 -25.75
C THR A 384 -5.71 34.93 -27.02
N LEU A 385 -5.99 33.63 -27.03
CA LEU A 385 -5.62 32.67 -28.07
C LEU A 385 -6.75 32.42 -29.06
N GLY A 386 -8.00 32.54 -28.59
CA GLY A 386 -9.21 32.29 -29.39
C GLY A 386 -10.04 31.12 -28.86
N GLY A 387 -11.23 30.93 -29.44
CA GLY A 387 -12.17 29.88 -29.06
C GLY A 387 -13.37 29.78 -30.00
N THR A 388 -14.20 28.77 -29.79
CA THR A 388 -15.32 28.43 -30.69
C THR A 388 -16.50 29.41 -30.60
N GLN A 389 -16.63 30.17 -29.50
CA GLN A 389 -17.69 31.16 -29.30
C GLN A 389 -17.20 32.57 -29.68
N GLN A 390 -17.19 32.85 -30.98
CA GLN A 390 -16.75 34.14 -31.54
C GLN A 390 -17.75 35.26 -31.23
N THR A 391 -17.44 36.10 -30.24
CA THR A 391 -18.11 37.40 -30.04
C THR A 391 -17.15 38.59 -30.18
N THR A 392 -15.84 38.38 -29.99
CA THR A 392 -14.79 39.40 -30.13
C THR A 392 -13.56 38.80 -30.82
N THR A 393 -12.81 39.61 -31.57
CA THR A 393 -11.54 39.20 -32.18
C THR A 393 -10.53 38.88 -31.09
N PRO A 394 -9.95 37.66 -31.06
CA PRO A 394 -8.92 37.28 -30.11
C PRO A 394 -7.68 38.18 -30.21
N GLN A 395 -6.95 38.35 -29.10
CA GLN A 395 -5.75 39.19 -29.08
C GLN A 395 -4.64 38.66 -30.00
N ARG A 396 -4.50 37.34 -30.16
CA ARG A 396 -3.59 36.71 -31.12
C ARG A 396 -3.90 37.15 -32.55
N GLU A 397 -5.16 37.03 -32.97
CA GLU A 397 -5.60 37.45 -34.32
C GLU A 397 -5.42 38.95 -34.53
N ALA A 398 -5.82 39.78 -33.56
CA ALA A 398 -5.64 41.22 -33.62
C ALA A 398 -4.16 41.62 -33.71
N PHE A 399 -3.28 40.93 -33.00
CA PHE A 399 -1.84 41.14 -33.07
C PHE A 399 -1.29 40.78 -34.46
N VAL A 400 -1.64 39.62 -35.01
CA VAL A 400 -1.21 39.18 -36.36
C VAL A 400 -1.66 40.18 -37.43
N ASP A 401 -2.93 40.60 -37.39
CA ASP A 401 -3.47 41.62 -38.29
C ASP A 401 -2.76 42.98 -38.13
N THR A 402 -2.45 43.36 -36.88
CA THR A 402 -1.72 44.61 -36.61
C THR A 402 -0.30 44.56 -37.17
N VAL A 403 0.42 43.45 -37.02
CA VAL A 403 1.76 43.25 -37.60
C VAL A 403 1.69 43.29 -39.12
N GLN A 404 0.70 42.65 -39.74
CA GLN A 404 0.50 42.69 -41.20
C GLN A 404 0.25 44.12 -41.69
N LYS A 405 -0.65 44.85 -41.03
CA LYS A 405 -0.90 46.26 -41.33
C LYS A 405 0.33 47.15 -41.05
N ALA A 406 1.19 46.77 -40.11
CA ALA A 406 2.42 47.50 -39.80
C ALA A 406 3.42 47.36 -40.93
N SER A 407 3.55 46.15 -41.47
CA SER A 407 4.37 45.86 -42.65
C SER A 407 3.91 46.70 -43.85
N GLN A 408 2.61 46.67 -44.16
CA GLN A 408 2.04 47.42 -45.29
C GLN A 408 2.31 48.92 -45.14
N PHE A 409 2.05 49.49 -43.96
CA PHE A 409 2.30 50.89 -43.69
C PHE A 409 3.79 51.25 -43.77
N ALA A 410 4.67 50.41 -43.23
CA ALA A 410 6.12 50.59 -43.32
C ALA A 410 6.59 50.63 -44.77
N ASP A 411 6.06 49.75 -45.63
CA ASP A 411 6.41 49.68 -47.05
C ASP A 411 5.84 50.87 -47.85
N GLU A 412 4.59 51.27 -47.58
CA GLU A 412 3.95 52.41 -48.24
C GLU A 412 4.64 53.75 -47.92
N LYS A 413 5.01 53.98 -46.66
CA LYS A 413 5.64 55.24 -46.23
C LYS A 413 7.14 55.28 -46.46
N ARG A 414 7.78 54.14 -46.75
CA ARG A 414 9.23 54.04 -46.94
C ARG A 414 9.76 54.98 -48.00
N ALA A 415 9.14 54.99 -49.17
CA ALA A 415 9.58 55.79 -50.31
C ALA A 415 9.48 57.28 -49.99
N ALA A 416 8.36 57.71 -49.41
CA ALA A 416 8.12 59.10 -49.03
C ALA A 416 9.07 59.58 -47.93
N MET A 417 9.33 58.75 -46.90
CA MET A 417 10.25 59.11 -45.82
C MET A 417 11.72 59.06 -46.24
N ASN A 418 12.11 58.19 -47.16
CA ASN A 418 13.45 58.21 -47.75
C ASN A 418 13.67 59.47 -48.58
N GLN A 419 12.64 59.93 -49.30
CA GLN A 419 12.71 61.19 -50.03
C GLN A 419 12.83 62.38 -49.06
N ALA A 420 11.99 62.44 -48.02
CA ALA A 420 12.08 63.48 -47.00
C ALA A 420 13.42 63.47 -46.24
N LEU A 421 14.04 62.30 -46.05
CA LEU A 421 15.38 62.17 -45.48
C LEU A 421 16.43 62.75 -46.44
N ASN A 422 16.34 62.46 -47.74
CA ASN A 422 17.26 62.99 -48.73
C ASN A 422 17.13 64.51 -48.85
N ASP A 423 15.91 65.04 -48.87
CA ASP A 423 15.65 66.49 -48.91
C ASP A 423 16.20 67.19 -47.65
N GLU A 424 16.06 66.56 -46.48
CA GLU A 424 16.64 67.05 -45.22
C GLU A 424 18.18 66.97 -45.22
N ILE A 425 18.77 65.90 -45.77
CA ILE A 425 20.22 65.78 -45.96
C ILE A 425 20.73 66.87 -46.90
N GLU A 426 20.04 67.11 -48.01
CA GLU A 426 20.39 68.15 -48.99
C GLU A 426 20.33 69.53 -48.34
N ARG A 427 19.24 69.84 -47.60
CA ARG A 427 19.13 71.08 -46.83
C ARG A 427 20.25 71.25 -45.81
N VAL A 428 20.56 70.21 -45.03
CA VAL A 428 21.64 70.26 -44.04
C VAL A 428 23.01 70.40 -44.73
N ASN A 429 23.20 69.80 -45.91
CA ASN A 429 24.42 69.98 -46.69
C ASN A 429 24.54 71.40 -47.25
N GLU A 430 23.45 71.98 -47.75
CA GLU A 430 23.39 73.39 -48.18
C GLU A 430 23.69 74.31 -47.00
N GLU A 431 23.04 74.13 -45.85
CA GLU A 431 23.28 74.92 -44.64
C GLU A 431 24.70 74.75 -44.10
N ALA A 432 25.28 73.55 -44.21
CA ALA A 432 26.68 73.31 -43.89
C ALA A 432 27.63 74.00 -44.88
N THR A 433 27.29 74.02 -46.17
CA THR A 433 28.07 74.70 -47.21
C THR A 433 28.00 76.21 -47.05
N ASP A 434 26.81 76.76 -46.77
CA ASP A 434 26.60 78.18 -46.45
C ASP A 434 27.36 78.58 -45.19
N ASN A 435 27.34 77.74 -44.15
CA ASN A 435 28.15 77.98 -42.94
C ASN A 435 29.65 77.92 -43.24
N ILE A 436 30.11 77.01 -44.11
CA ILE A 436 31.50 76.95 -44.58
C ILE A 436 31.83 78.22 -45.35
N ASP A 437 30.93 78.71 -46.21
CA ASP A 437 31.13 79.92 -47.00
C ASP A 437 31.13 81.17 -46.12
N VAL A 438 30.26 81.28 -45.11
CA VAL A 438 30.28 82.35 -44.09
C VAL A 438 31.57 82.33 -43.26
N LEU A 439 32.09 81.14 -42.95
CA LEU A 439 33.39 81.00 -42.28
C LEU A 439 34.58 81.36 -43.19
N ASN A 440 34.40 81.26 -44.51
CA ASN A 440 35.40 81.59 -45.53
C ASN A 440 35.23 83.01 -46.13
N ASP A 441 34.13 83.70 -45.84
CA ASP A 441 33.84 85.04 -46.35
C ASP A 441 34.74 86.08 -45.65
N ASP A 442 35.22 87.04 -46.43
CA ASP A 442 36.32 87.96 -46.10
C ASP A 442 36.10 88.82 -44.83
N GLU A 443 34.91 88.82 -44.24
CA GLU A 443 34.62 89.49 -42.97
C GLU A 443 35.03 88.67 -41.73
N TYR A 444 35.04 87.35 -41.77
CA TYR A 444 35.49 86.50 -40.64
C TYR A 444 37.03 86.36 -40.61
N THR A 445 37.66 86.25 -41.78
CA THR A 445 39.11 86.40 -41.95
C THR A 445 39.58 87.79 -41.50
N ARG A 446 38.75 88.84 -41.67
CA ARG A 446 39.05 90.17 -41.14
C ARG A 446 38.89 90.32 -39.63
N VAL A 447 38.14 89.46 -38.93
CA VAL A 447 38.12 89.49 -37.46
C VAL A 447 39.36 88.80 -36.90
N GLU A 448 39.85 87.72 -37.51
CA GLU A 448 41.18 87.16 -37.17
C GLU A 448 42.32 88.07 -37.61
N GLU A 449 42.22 88.76 -38.75
CA GLU A 449 43.23 89.76 -39.17
C GLU A 449 43.11 91.07 -38.37
N ALA A 450 41.94 91.50 -37.90
CA ALA A 450 41.79 92.67 -37.03
C ALA A 450 42.22 92.40 -35.58
N VAL A 451 42.06 91.17 -35.08
CA VAL A 451 42.65 90.74 -33.79
C VAL A 451 44.15 90.39 -33.96
N GLY A 452 44.57 89.97 -35.15
CA GLY A 452 45.97 89.73 -35.52
C GLY A 452 46.78 90.99 -35.84
N MET A 453 46.13 92.13 -36.12
CA MET A 453 46.80 93.42 -36.42
C MET A 453 46.93 94.36 -35.21
N GLU A 454 46.51 93.98 -34.00
CA GLU A 454 46.90 94.65 -32.74
C GLU A 454 48.14 94.00 -32.06
N GLY A 455 48.77 93.01 -32.71
CA GLY A 455 49.83 92.19 -32.12
C GLY A 455 51.22 92.31 -32.75
N ARG A 456 51.63 93.45 -33.32
CA ARG A 456 53.08 93.71 -33.57
C ARG A 456 53.64 94.64 -32.50
N PRO A 457 54.55 94.15 -31.62
CA PRO A 457 55.26 95.01 -30.69
C PRO A 457 56.18 95.96 -31.46
N ARG A 458 56.08 97.25 -31.14
CA ARG A 458 57.18 98.20 -31.40
C ARG A 458 58.36 97.80 -30.53
N GLU A 459 59.49 97.54 -31.18
CA GLU A 459 60.81 97.59 -30.54
C GLU A 459 61.10 99.03 -30.09
N SER A 460 61.53 99.18 -28.84
CA SER A 460 62.44 100.24 -28.41
C SER A 460 63.11 99.85 -27.10
N GLU A 461 64.46 99.79 -27.18
CA GLU A 461 65.51 99.75 -26.14
C GLU A 461 65.80 98.44 -25.41
#